data_AF-A0A3C1F3J3-F1
#
_entry.id   AF-A0A3C1F3J3-F1
#
_cell.length_a   1.000
_cell.length_b   1.000
_cell.length_c   1.000
_cell.angle_alpha   90.00
_cell.angle_beta   90.00
_cell.angle_gamma   90.00
#
_symmetry.space_group_name_H-M   'P 1'
#
loop_
_entity.id
_entity.type
_entity.pdbx_description
1 polymer ?
#
loop_
_entity_poly.entity_id
_entity_poly.type
_entity_poly.pdbx_seq_one_letter_code
_entity_poly.pdbx_strand_id
1 'polypeptide(L)'
;AVVIDEAWAMWAIMLSTPPVVSSGPMAAVAFVLFRAFDVVKPPPLRWVSRAPGGWGIMLDDLGAAAYTILILYGLAVTSHK
;
A
#
# COMPACT_ATOMS: atom_id res chain seq x y z
N ALA A 1 11.94 13.23 3.14
CA ALA A 1 11.02 12.40 3.93
C ALA A 1 10.12 11.61 2.99
N VAL A 2 9.36 12.28 2.12
CA VAL A 2 8.36 11.77 1.12
C VAL A 2 8.82 10.66 0.15
N VAL A 3 10.11 10.31 0.07
CA VAL A 3 10.56 9.17 -0.78
C VAL A 3 10.93 7.96 0.07
N ILE A 4 11.23 8.17 1.35
CA ILE A 4 11.66 7.12 2.27
C ILE A 4 10.44 6.34 2.78
N ASP A 5 9.36 7.04 3.13
CA ASP A 5 8.04 6.49 3.42
C ASP A 5 7.48 5.64 2.27
N GLU A 6 7.60 6.10 1.02
CA GLU A 6 7.20 5.33 -0.18
C GLU A 6 8.02 4.04 -0.32
N ALA A 7 9.34 4.10 -0.10
CA ALA A 7 10.21 2.93 -0.16
C ALA A 7 9.88 1.91 0.94
N TRP A 8 9.65 2.38 2.18
CA TRP A 8 9.25 1.53 3.30
C TRP A 8 7.88 0.88 3.06
N ALA A 9 6.92 1.62 2.51
CA ALA A 9 5.61 1.09 2.15
C ALA A 9 5.72 -0.03 1.10
N MET A 10 6.56 0.14 0.07
CA MET A 10 6.78 -0.88 -0.96
C MET A 10 7.42 -2.14 -0.39
N TRP A 11 8.40 -1.97 0.50
CA TRP A 11 9.03 -3.10 1.19
C TRP A 11 8.02 -3.82 2.09
N ALA A 12 7.18 -3.09 2.81
CA ALA A 12 6.10 -3.66 3.62
C ALA A 12 5.10 -4.45 2.77
N ILE A 13 4.69 -3.92 1.60
CA ILE A 13 3.83 -4.63 0.65
C ILE A 13 4.50 -5.91 0.18
N MET A 14 5.75 -5.85 -0.30
CA MET A 14 6.45 -7.03 -0.82
C MET A 14 6.71 -8.09 0.24
N LEU A 15 6.97 -7.70 1.50
CA LEU A 15 7.19 -8.65 2.60
C LEU A 15 5.89 -9.30 3.09
N SER A 16 4.79 -8.55 3.05
CA SER A 16 3.49 -9.00 3.60
C SER A 16 2.63 -9.75 2.59
N THR A 17 3.03 -9.78 1.32
CA THR A 17 2.24 -10.37 0.23
C THR A 17 2.89 -11.67 -0.28
N PRO A 18 2.11 -12.69 -0.72
CA PRO A 18 2.69 -13.97 -1.13
C PRO A 18 3.68 -13.84 -2.30
N PRO A 19 4.65 -14.78 -2.46
CA PRO A 19 5.70 -14.71 -3.48
C PRO A 19 5.20 -14.59 -4.93
N VAL A 20 3.96 -15.02 -5.20
CA VAL A 20 3.30 -14.86 -6.50
C VAL A 20 3.17 -13.38 -6.90
N VAL A 21 3.03 -12.50 -5.92
CA VAL A 21 2.95 -11.04 -6.09
C VAL A 21 4.34 -10.40 -6.18
N SER A 22 5.38 -11.10 -5.71
CA SER A 22 6.79 -10.71 -5.87
C SER A 22 7.34 -11.01 -7.28
N SER A 23 6.50 -11.46 -8.21
CA SER A 23 6.85 -11.55 -9.62
C SER A 23 6.96 -10.14 -10.23
N GLY A 24 7.93 -9.91 -11.13
CA GLY A 24 8.21 -8.59 -11.71
C GLY A 24 6.97 -7.82 -12.21
N PRO A 25 6.02 -8.46 -12.93
CA PRO A 25 4.79 -7.82 -13.35
C PRO A 25 3.86 -7.42 -12.21
N MET A 26 3.74 -8.24 -11.15
CA MET A 26 2.87 -7.95 -10.02
C MET A 26 3.46 -6.91 -9.07
N ALA A 27 4.79 -6.83 -8.97
CA ALA A 27 5.44 -5.73 -8.26
C ALA A 27 5.12 -4.37 -8.92
N ALA A 28 5.07 -4.30 -10.25
CA ALA A 28 4.64 -3.09 -10.96
C ALA A 28 3.16 -2.76 -10.70
N VAL A 29 2.29 -3.78 -10.67
CA VAL A 29 0.87 -3.60 -10.31
C VAL A 29 0.72 -3.11 -8.88
N ALA A 30 1.48 -3.67 -7.94
CA ALA A 30 1.49 -3.24 -6.54
C ALA A 30 1.93 -1.78 -6.38
N PHE A 31 2.97 -1.36 -7.11
CA PHE A 31 3.43 0.03 -7.13
C PHE A 31 2.36 0.98 -7.67
N VAL A 32 1.72 0.64 -8.79
CA VAL A 32 0.67 1.46 -9.39
C VAL A 32 -0.56 1.54 -8.47
N LEU A 33 -0.97 0.44 -7.86
CA LEU A 33 -2.07 0.41 -6.90
C LEU A 33 -1.77 1.28 -5.68
N PHE A 34 -0.57 1.13 -5.09
CA PHE A 34 -0.14 1.95 -3.97
C PHE A 34 -0.20 3.44 -4.32
N ARG A 35 0.34 3.84 -5.48
CA ARG A 35 0.28 5.24 -5.93
C ARG A 35 -1.14 5.73 -6.18
N ALA A 36 -2.00 4.88 -6.72
CA ALA A 36 -3.41 5.24 -6.89
C ALA A 36 -4.08 5.50 -5.53
N PHE A 37 -3.81 4.67 -4.51
CA PHE A 37 -4.38 4.87 -3.17
C PHE A 37 -3.79 6.07 -2.43
N ASP A 38 -2.49 6.32 -2.57
CA ASP A 38 -1.81 7.51 -2.04
C ASP A 38 -2.41 8.81 -2.64
N VAL A 39 -2.72 8.83 -3.94
CA VAL A 39 -3.33 10.00 -4.59
C VAL A 39 -4.82 10.14 -4.26
N VAL A 40 -5.59 9.04 -4.28
CA VAL A 40 -7.05 9.05 -4.13
C VAL A 40 -7.48 9.24 -2.68
N LYS A 41 -6.71 8.71 -1.71
CA LYS A 41 -6.98 8.78 -0.27
C LYS A 41 -8.44 8.43 0.08
N PRO A 42 -8.89 7.20 -0.22
CA PRO A 42 -10.27 6.81 0.05
C PRO A 42 -10.57 6.89 1.57
N PRO A 43 -11.76 7.33 1.99
CA PRO A 43 -12.14 7.29 3.41
C PRO A 43 -12.02 5.84 3.94
N PRO A 44 -11.39 5.60 5.10
CA PRO A 44 -11.16 6.50 6.24
C PRO A 44 -9.77 7.16 6.33
N LEU A 45 -8.83 6.89 5.40
CA LEU A 45 -7.48 7.47 5.38
C LEU A 45 -7.48 9.01 5.49
N ARG A 46 -8.39 9.63 4.73
CA ARG A 46 -8.58 11.08 4.69
C ARG A 46 -8.99 11.71 6.03
N TRP A 47 -9.47 10.89 6.98
CA TRP A 47 -9.85 11.35 8.32
C TRP A 47 -8.70 11.19 9.30
N VAL A 48 -7.90 10.14 9.11
CA VAL A 48 -6.68 9.86 9.90
C VAL A 48 -5.57 10.87 9.57
N SER A 49 -5.50 11.37 8.33
CA SER A 49 -4.53 12.39 7.92
C SER A 49 -4.70 13.76 8.60
N ARG A 50 -5.81 13.98 9.33
CA ARG A 50 -6.03 15.19 10.16
C ARG A 50 -5.37 15.12 11.54
N ALA A 51 -4.66 14.04 11.86
CA ALA A 51 -3.95 13.92 13.12
C ALA A 51 -2.86 15.01 13.27
N PRO A 52 -2.84 15.76 14.39
CA PRO A 52 -1.83 16.80 14.61
C PRO A 52 -0.43 16.21 14.79
N GLY A 53 0.59 16.93 14.32
CA GLY A 53 2.01 16.61 14.60
C GLY A 53 2.73 15.72 13.58
N GLY A 54 2.36 15.74 12.29
CA GLY A 54 3.08 15.00 11.23
C GLY A 54 2.73 13.51 11.14
N TRP A 55 2.07 12.95 12.16
CA TRP A 55 1.50 11.59 12.17
C TRP A 55 0.50 11.36 11.02
N GLY A 56 -0.22 12.40 10.62
CA GLY A 56 -1.19 12.32 9.53
C GLY A 56 -0.60 11.93 8.19
N ILE A 57 0.69 12.20 7.93
CA ILE A 57 1.36 11.85 6.67
C ILE A 57 1.74 10.37 6.68
N MET A 58 2.43 9.91 7.74
CA MET A 58 2.81 8.49 7.85
C MET A 58 1.62 7.53 7.89
N LEU A 59 0.52 7.92 8.56
CA LEU A 59 -0.68 7.09 8.62
C LEU A 59 -1.42 7.02 7.28
N ASP A 60 -1.26 8.04 6.43
CA ASP A 60 -1.80 8.06 5.07
C ASP A 60 -1.08 7.01 4.21
N ASP A 61 0.24 7.02 4.24
CA ASP A 61 1.08 6.09 3.48
C ASP A 61 0.88 4.64 3.97
N LEU A 62 0.81 4.44 5.28
CA LEU A 62 0.56 3.13 5.88
C LEU A 62 -0.81 2.57 5.50
N GLY A 63 -1.86 3.40 5.48
CA GLY A 63 -3.18 2.91 5.09
C GLY A 63 -3.24 2.64 3.57
N ALA A 64 -2.59 3.45 2.73
CA ALA A 64 -2.48 3.16 1.28
C ALA A 64 -1.76 1.83 1.02
N ALA A 65 -0.70 1.55 1.79
CA ALA A 65 0.00 0.27 1.77
C ALA A 65 -0.92 -0.88 2.22
N ALA A 66 -1.69 -0.70 3.29
CA ALA A 66 -2.61 -1.71 3.80
C ALA A 66 -3.72 -2.07 2.78
N TYR A 67 -4.32 -1.08 2.11
CA TYR A 67 -5.30 -1.33 1.04
C TYR A 67 -4.68 -2.12 -0.12
N THR A 68 -3.45 -1.76 -0.50
CA THR A 68 -2.71 -2.45 -1.56
C THR A 68 -2.46 -3.91 -1.20
N ILE A 69 -1.97 -4.19 0.01
CA ILE A 69 -1.74 -5.55 0.51
C ILE A 69 -3.04 -6.36 0.48
N LEU A 70 -4.15 -5.78 0.95
CA LEU A 70 -5.41 -6.48 1.09
C LEU A 70 -5.98 -6.90 -0.28
N ILE A 71 -5.86 -6.03 -1.29
CA ILE A 71 -6.27 -6.34 -2.67
C ILE A 71 -5.37 -7.41 -3.28
N LEU A 72 -4.05 -7.29 -3.14
CA LEU A 72 -3.10 -8.24 -3.69
C LEU A 72 -3.22 -9.62 -3.02
N TYR A 73 -3.50 -9.65 -1.71
CA TYR A 73 -3.77 -10.89 -0.99
C TYR A 73 -5.06 -11.55 -1.48
N GLY A 74 -6.15 -10.79 -1.70
CA GLY A 74 -7.38 -11.31 -2.28
C GLY A 74 -7.18 -11.90 -3.69
N LEU A 75 -6.39 -11.22 -4.52
CA LEU A 75 -6.02 -11.72 -5.85
C LEU A 75 -5.19 -13.00 -5.75
N ALA A 76 -4.16 -13.03 -4.88
CA ALA A 76 -3.29 -14.18 -4.70
C ALA A 76 -4.04 -15.42 -4.17
N VAL A 77 -4.97 -15.24 -3.23
CA VAL A 77 -5.83 -16.33 -2.72
C VAL A 77 -6.74 -16.89 -3.81
N THR A 78 -7.22 -16.05 -4.73
CA THR A 78 -8.08 -16.49 -5.84
C THR A 78 -7.30 -17.28 -6.89
N SER A 79 -6.05 -16.92 -7.15
CA SER A 79 -5.16 -17.65 -8.08
C SER A 79 -4.71 -19.03 -7.59
N HIS A 80 -4.91 -19.34 -6.31
CA HIS A 80 -4.58 -20.63 -5.70
C HIS A 80 -5.78 -21.60 -5.58
N LYS A 81 -6.96 -21.23 -6.11
CA LYS A 81 -8.10 -22.14 -6.32
C LYS A 81 -8.14 -22.60 -7.76
#